data_AF-A0A958LRE8-F1
#
_entry.id   AF-A0A958LRE8-F1
#
_cell.length_a   1.000
_cell.length_b   1.000
_cell.length_c   1.000
_cell.angle_alpha   90.00
_cell.angle_beta   90.00
_cell.angle_gamma   90.00
#
_symmetry.space_group_name_H-M   'P 1'
#
loop_
_entity.id
_entity.type
_entity.pdbx_description
1 polymer ?
#
loop_
_entity_poly.entity_id
_entity_poly.type
_entity_poly.pdbx_seq_one_letter_code
_entity_poly.pdbx_strand_id
1 'polypeptide(L)'
;MLDEEISLKADRSHLDDLRKDIPEEKRIANDEKALLLELMGQLKYHPSKVRSKWGDLVRKKRGQHRDNVKKWRDEYTRKEKERREDFLAKMKGEREDFKKTKVDRELSKRFYAEQDRKRRDFFANERDKRKDFESEVKAQSKEFDSYMRERDREFNEQHRQYYKRWSDQEKQKREEKRAKQKSQTSPSQAPEGVDPQFLKDFEEMGNVPGTKLAPGKTEDK
;
A
#
# COMPACT_ATOMS: atom_id res chain seq x y z
N MET A 1 23.56 9.06 -28.82
CA MET A 1 22.46 8.49 -27.99
C MET A 1 22.80 8.57 -26.49
N LEU A 2 23.35 9.69 -26.00
CA LEU A 2 23.70 9.88 -24.57
C LEU A 2 23.11 11.19 -23.99
N ASP A 3 22.60 12.09 -24.83
CA ASP A 3 22.17 13.43 -24.40
C ASP A 3 20.78 13.44 -23.74
N GLU A 4 19.89 12.52 -24.11
CA GLU A 4 18.53 12.45 -23.52
C GLU A 4 18.55 11.98 -22.04
N GLU A 5 19.43 11.04 -21.69
CA GLU A 5 19.54 10.57 -20.29
C GLU A 5 20.13 11.62 -19.35
N ILE A 6 21.05 12.45 -19.86
CA ILE A 6 21.68 13.54 -19.10
C ILE A 6 20.65 14.66 -18.86
N SER A 7 19.83 14.99 -19.87
CA SER A 7 18.73 15.96 -19.75
C SER A 7 17.72 15.55 -18.68
N LEU A 8 17.25 14.30 -18.71
CA LEU A 8 16.24 13.83 -17.76
C LEU A 8 16.77 13.72 -16.32
N LYS A 9 18.06 13.49 -16.14
CA LYS A 9 18.68 13.43 -14.81
C LYS A 9 18.83 14.83 -14.20
N ALA A 10 19.22 15.81 -15.02
CA ALA A 10 19.27 17.22 -14.62
C ALA A 10 17.86 17.75 -14.27
N ASP A 11 16.86 17.42 -15.08
CA ASP A 11 15.46 17.79 -14.83
C ASP A 11 14.92 17.14 -13.55
N ARG A 12 15.27 15.87 -13.27
CA ARG A 12 14.93 15.21 -12.00
C ARG A 12 15.57 15.89 -10.80
N SER A 13 16.85 16.27 -10.89
CA SER A 13 17.51 16.99 -9.80
C SER A 13 16.90 18.37 -9.58
N HIS A 14 16.53 19.08 -10.65
CA HIS A 14 15.89 20.39 -10.56
C HIS A 14 14.47 20.29 -9.96
N LEU A 15 13.71 19.26 -10.32
CA LEU A 15 12.42 18.96 -9.70
C LEU A 15 12.55 18.60 -8.22
N ASP A 16 13.60 17.86 -7.85
CA ASP A 16 13.86 17.54 -6.44
C ASP A 16 14.27 18.78 -5.64
N ASP A 17 14.98 19.72 -6.24
CA ASP A 17 15.29 21.02 -5.64
C ASP A 17 14.03 21.87 -5.43
N LEU A 18 13.16 21.97 -6.44
CA LEU A 18 11.86 22.65 -6.34
C LEU A 18 10.91 21.98 -5.33
N ARG A 19 11.10 20.68 -5.07
CA ARG A 19 10.32 19.91 -4.08
C ARG A 19 10.77 20.13 -2.63
N LYS A 20 11.94 20.73 -2.39
CA LYS A 20 12.42 21.03 -1.02
C LYS A 20 11.58 22.10 -0.32
N ASP A 21 11.00 23.01 -1.10
CA ASP A 21 10.20 24.13 -0.58
C ASP A 21 8.73 23.76 -0.32
N ILE A 22 8.30 22.56 -0.74
CA ILE A 22 6.94 22.06 -0.52
C ILE A 22 6.90 21.35 0.83
N PRO A 23 5.95 21.68 1.73
CA PRO A 23 5.74 20.94 2.97
C PRO A 23 5.60 19.43 2.72
N GLU A 24 6.27 18.62 3.53
CA GLU A 24 6.39 17.18 3.30
C GLU A 24 5.01 16.48 3.21
N GLU A 25 4.07 16.90 4.04
CA GLU A 25 2.66 16.45 4.00
C GLU A 25 2.01 16.70 2.64
N LYS A 26 2.22 17.88 2.04
CA LYS A 26 1.67 18.24 0.73
C LYS A 26 2.35 17.47 -0.40
N ARG A 27 3.67 17.24 -0.29
CA ARG A 27 4.43 16.45 -1.26
C ARG A 27 3.92 15.02 -1.31
N ILE A 28 3.76 14.39 -0.14
CA ILE A 28 3.23 13.03 -0.01
C ILE A 28 1.81 12.95 -0.61
N ALA A 29 0.92 13.87 -0.23
CA ALA A 29 -0.43 13.91 -0.76
C ALA A 29 -0.48 14.08 -2.29
N ASN A 30 0.44 14.87 -2.87
CA ASN A 30 0.53 15.06 -4.31
C ASN A 30 1.06 13.82 -5.04
N ASP A 31 2.11 13.17 -4.50
CA ASP A 31 2.66 11.95 -5.08
C ASP A 31 1.64 10.80 -5.03
N GLU A 32 0.82 10.73 -3.99
CA GLU A 32 -0.29 9.78 -3.87
C GLU A 32 -1.41 10.03 -4.88
N LYS A 33 -1.82 11.29 -5.05
CA LYS A 33 -2.79 11.68 -6.08
C LYS A 33 -2.26 11.38 -7.48
N ALA A 34 -0.98 11.63 -7.73
CA ALA A 34 -0.32 11.30 -8.98
C ALA A 34 -0.35 9.78 -9.24
N LEU A 35 -0.10 8.96 -8.22
CA LEU A 35 -0.18 7.50 -8.32
C LEU A 35 -1.61 7.01 -8.64
N LEU A 36 -2.62 7.57 -7.98
CA LEU A 36 -4.02 7.23 -8.27
C LEU A 36 -4.43 7.68 -9.68
N LEU A 37 -4.00 8.86 -10.12
CA LEU A 37 -4.19 9.36 -11.49
C LEU A 37 -3.45 8.51 -12.52
N GLU A 38 -2.26 8.00 -12.23
CA GLU A 38 -1.54 7.09 -13.12
C GLU A 38 -2.31 5.77 -13.29
N LEU A 39 -2.86 5.25 -12.20
CA LEU A 39 -3.58 3.97 -12.20
C LEU A 39 -4.99 4.07 -12.80
N MET A 40 -5.70 5.17 -12.58
CA MET A 40 -7.14 5.30 -12.87
C MET A 40 -7.52 6.57 -13.66
N GLY A 41 -6.56 7.45 -13.98
CA GLY A 41 -6.80 8.69 -14.73
C GLY A 41 -7.06 8.44 -16.22
N GLN A 42 -6.49 7.36 -16.78
CA GLN A 42 -6.81 6.89 -18.13
C GLN A 42 -7.42 5.49 -18.05
N LEU A 43 -8.45 5.22 -18.87
CA LEU A 43 -9.13 3.93 -19.02
C LEU A 43 -8.27 2.88 -19.75
N LYS A 44 -6.97 2.82 -19.40
CA LYS A 44 -5.96 2.01 -20.08
C LYS A 44 -5.98 0.55 -19.61
N TYR A 45 -6.32 0.30 -18.35
CA TYR A 45 -6.21 -1.01 -17.73
C TYR A 45 -7.57 -1.61 -17.39
N HIS A 46 -7.73 -2.92 -17.55
CA HIS A 46 -8.91 -3.62 -17.02
C HIS A 46 -9.01 -3.38 -15.49
N PRO A 47 -10.20 -3.14 -14.91
CA PRO A 47 -10.35 -2.83 -13.48
C PRO A 47 -9.71 -3.86 -12.53
N SER A 48 -9.69 -5.14 -12.90
CA SER A 48 -8.99 -6.19 -12.14
C SER A 48 -7.47 -5.95 -12.04
N LYS A 49 -6.83 -5.48 -13.13
CA LYS A 49 -5.40 -5.18 -13.14
C LYS A 49 -5.06 -3.98 -12.27
N VAL A 50 -5.92 -2.96 -12.27
CA VAL A 50 -5.81 -1.80 -11.35
C VAL A 50 -5.85 -2.28 -9.90
N ARG A 51 -6.82 -3.14 -9.56
CA ARG A 51 -6.96 -3.70 -8.21
C ARG A 51 -5.77 -4.56 -7.79
N SER A 52 -5.24 -5.40 -8.69
CA SER A 52 -4.04 -6.19 -8.42
C SER A 52 -2.84 -5.30 -8.09
N LYS A 53 -2.58 -4.28 -8.93
CA LYS A 53 -1.47 -3.34 -8.73
C LYS A 53 -1.59 -2.60 -7.40
N TRP A 54 -2.79 -2.16 -7.03
CA TRP A 54 -3.04 -1.56 -5.72
C TRP A 54 -2.72 -2.52 -4.58
N GLY A 55 -3.18 -3.77 -4.68
CA GLY A 55 -2.86 -4.81 -3.70
C GLY A 55 -1.35 -5.04 -3.54
N ASP A 56 -0.60 -5.05 -4.65
CA ASP A 56 0.87 -5.16 -4.62
C ASP A 56 1.53 -3.97 -3.91
N LEU A 57 1.07 -2.76 -4.20
CA LEU A 57 1.56 -1.53 -3.57
C LEU A 57 1.28 -1.53 -2.06
N VAL A 58 0.06 -1.87 -1.65
CA VAL A 58 -0.33 -1.99 -0.24
C VAL A 58 0.54 -3.01 0.47
N ARG A 59 0.76 -4.20 -0.14
CA ARG A 59 1.65 -5.23 0.41
C ARG A 59 3.07 -4.71 0.57
N LYS A 60 3.62 -4.05 -0.45
CA LYS A 60 4.97 -3.48 -0.42
C LYS A 60 5.12 -2.43 0.68
N LYS A 61 4.16 -1.50 0.81
CA LYS A 61 4.17 -0.46 1.84
C LYS A 61 4.08 -1.04 3.25
N ARG A 62 3.19 -2.03 3.47
CA ARG A 62 3.10 -2.76 4.74
C ARG A 62 4.39 -3.52 5.07
N GLY A 63 5.03 -4.12 4.07
CA GLY A 63 6.33 -4.77 4.20
C GLY A 63 7.41 -3.77 4.63
N GLN A 64 7.55 -2.65 3.92
CA GLN A 64 8.49 -1.58 4.26
C GLN A 64 8.29 -1.05 5.68
N HIS A 65 7.05 -0.81 6.10
CA HIS A 65 6.76 -0.37 7.47
C HIS A 65 7.21 -1.41 8.50
N ARG A 66 6.89 -2.70 8.28
CA ARG A 66 7.31 -3.79 9.16
C ARG A 66 8.83 -3.87 9.29
N ASP A 67 9.54 -3.77 8.18
CA ASP A 67 11.01 -3.82 8.15
C ASP A 67 11.62 -2.61 8.86
N ASN A 68 11.05 -1.42 8.69
CA ASN A 68 11.49 -0.22 9.39
C ASN A 68 11.27 -0.33 10.90
N VAL A 69 10.10 -0.77 11.33
CA VAL A 69 9.81 -1.01 12.76
C VAL A 69 10.77 -2.03 13.35
N LYS A 70 11.09 -3.11 12.61
CA LYS A 70 12.09 -4.09 13.04
C LYS A 70 13.47 -3.42 13.22
N LYS A 71 13.94 -2.68 12.22
CA LYS A 71 15.21 -1.96 12.28
C LYS A 71 15.29 -1.00 13.47
N TRP A 72 14.22 -0.26 13.74
CA TRP A 72 14.15 0.66 14.89
C TRP A 72 14.26 -0.08 16.22
N ARG A 73 13.58 -1.23 16.37
CA ARG A 73 13.71 -2.06 17.57
C ARG A 73 15.11 -2.64 17.74
N ASP A 74 15.71 -3.11 16.65
CA ASP A 74 17.06 -3.68 16.65
C ASP A 74 18.09 -2.59 17.02
N GLU A 75 17.98 -1.41 16.41
CA GLU A 75 18.85 -0.26 16.70
C GLU A 75 18.69 0.22 18.16
N TYR A 76 17.46 0.35 18.64
CA TYR A 76 17.20 0.72 20.03
C TYR A 76 17.82 -0.29 20.99
N THR A 77 17.61 -1.59 20.74
CA THR A 77 18.15 -2.68 21.58
C THR A 77 19.68 -2.68 21.59
N ARG A 78 20.32 -2.40 20.44
CA ARG A 78 21.76 -2.24 20.36
C ARG A 78 22.25 -1.06 21.22
N LYS A 79 21.65 0.12 21.05
CA LYS A 79 22.02 1.33 21.82
C LYS A 79 21.75 1.15 23.32
N GLU A 80 20.67 0.46 23.68
CA GLU A 80 20.35 0.11 25.07
C GLU A 80 21.44 -0.78 25.68
N LYS A 81 21.90 -1.78 24.93
CA LYS A 81 23.00 -2.65 25.36
C LYS A 81 24.31 -1.86 25.55
N GLU A 82 24.68 -1.04 24.58
CA GLU A 82 25.86 -0.16 24.64
C GLU A 82 25.81 0.74 25.88
N ARG A 83 24.70 1.45 26.11
CA ARG A 83 24.52 2.30 27.31
C ARG A 83 24.69 1.52 28.62
N ARG A 84 24.19 0.29 28.68
CA ARG A 84 24.31 -0.57 29.87
C ARG A 84 25.76 -1.02 30.09
N GLU A 85 26.44 -1.42 29.02
CA GLU A 85 27.85 -1.83 29.07
C GLU A 85 28.75 -0.66 29.49
N ASP A 86 28.57 0.51 28.89
CA ASP A 86 29.31 1.73 29.23
C ASP A 86 29.09 2.14 30.70
N PHE A 87 27.85 2.09 31.16
CA PHE A 87 27.52 2.38 32.55
C PHE A 87 28.21 1.41 33.53
N LEU A 88 28.16 0.10 33.24
CA LEU A 88 28.80 -0.91 34.08
C LEU A 88 30.32 -0.80 34.06
N ALA A 89 30.91 -0.50 32.91
CA ALA A 89 32.35 -0.27 32.78
C ALA A 89 32.78 0.95 33.60
N LYS A 90 32.04 2.06 33.51
CA LYS A 90 32.29 3.27 34.32
C LYS A 90 32.20 2.99 35.81
N MET A 91 31.15 2.32 36.26
CA MET A 91 30.96 1.92 37.67
C MET A 91 32.09 1.00 38.15
N LYS A 92 32.56 0.09 37.30
CA LYS A 92 33.70 -0.78 37.61
C LYS A 92 34.98 0.04 37.77
N GLY A 93 35.26 0.96 36.84
CA GLY A 93 36.41 1.88 36.90
C GLY A 93 36.40 2.73 38.18
N GLU A 94 35.26 3.36 38.50
CA GLU A 94 35.08 4.15 39.73
C GLU A 94 35.39 3.32 40.99
N ARG A 95 34.97 2.04 41.03
CA ARG A 95 35.28 1.14 42.15
C ARG A 95 36.75 0.77 42.22
N GLU A 96 37.39 0.51 41.09
CA GLU A 96 38.82 0.19 41.04
C GLU A 96 39.66 1.39 41.49
N ASP A 97 39.31 2.59 41.06
CA ASP A 97 39.99 3.82 41.48
C ASP A 97 39.79 4.11 42.96
N PHE A 98 38.56 3.92 43.48
CA PHE A 98 38.29 4.05 44.90
C PHE A 98 39.13 3.08 45.75
N LYS A 99 39.29 1.83 45.30
CA LYS A 99 40.10 0.81 46.00
C LYS A 99 41.59 1.13 46.04
N LYS A 100 42.12 1.93 45.11
CA LYS A 100 43.53 2.37 45.12
C LYS A 100 43.80 3.39 46.23
N THR A 101 42.78 4.09 46.71
CA THR A 101 42.90 5.10 47.76
C THR A 101 42.68 4.50 49.15
N LYS A 102 43.49 4.91 50.13
CA LYS A 102 43.27 4.54 51.53
C LYS A 102 42.17 5.44 52.11
N VAL A 103 41.00 4.87 52.36
CA VAL A 103 39.80 5.59 52.80
C VAL A 103 39.32 5.11 54.15
N ASP A 104 38.70 6.01 54.92
CA ASP A 104 38.05 5.68 56.18
C ASP A 104 36.74 4.89 55.97
N ARG A 105 36.33 4.14 57.01
CA ARG A 105 35.17 3.25 57.00
C ARG A 105 33.87 3.99 56.65
N GLU A 106 33.66 5.20 57.15
CA GLU A 106 32.45 5.96 56.86
C GLU A 106 32.37 6.36 55.40
N LEU A 107 33.49 6.79 54.83
CA LEU A 107 33.59 7.22 53.44
C LEU A 107 33.37 6.04 52.49
N SER A 108 33.92 4.86 52.84
CA SER A 108 33.66 3.59 52.15
C SER A 108 32.17 3.23 52.15
N LYS A 109 31.50 3.30 53.30
CA LYS A 109 30.06 3.03 53.40
C LYS A 109 29.24 3.98 52.50
N ARG A 110 29.56 5.27 52.51
CA ARG A 110 28.87 6.28 51.68
C ARG A 110 29.09 6.02 50.18
N PHE A 111 30.32 5.72 49.77
CA PHE A 111 30.65 5.41 48.37
C PHE A 111 29.84 4.24 47.83
N TYR A 112 29.81 3.10 48.54
CA TYR A 112 29.06 1.93 48.08
C TYR A 112 27.54 2.12 48.10
N ALA A 113 27.02 2.90 49.06
CA ALA A 113 25.60 3.27 49.07
C ALA A 113 25.24 4.16 47.86
N GLU A 114 26.10 5.11 47.49
CA GLU A 114 25.90 5.97 46.32
C GLU A 114 26.01 5.17 45.01
N GLN A 115 26.98 4.25 44.92
CA GLN A 115 27.11 3.32 43.79
C GLN A 115 25.84 2.49 43.59
N ASP A 116 25.29 1.93 44.67
CA ASP A 116 24.06 1.15 44.58
C ASP A 116 22.85 2.01 44.18
N ARG A 117 22.76 3.24 44.71
CA ARG A 117 21.74 4.22 44.29
C ARG A 117 21.85 4.53 42.80
N LYS A 118 23.03 4.92 42.31
CA LYS A 118 23.29 5.21 40.88
C LYS A 118 22.89 4.04 40.00
N ARG A 119 23.23 2.81 40.41
CA ARG A 119 22.85 1.60 39.70
C ARG A 119 21.33 1.45 39.62
N ARG A 120 20.62 1.57 40.75
CA ARG A 120 19.16 1.46 40.78
C ARG A 120 18.49 2.52 39.92
N ASP A 121 18.93 3.76 40.01
CA ASP A 121 18.40 4.89 39.25
C ASP A 121 18.62 4.70 37.74
N PHE A 122 19.82 4.29 37.33
CA PHE A 122 20.13 4.02 35.92
C PHE A 122 19.21 2.94 35.33
N PHE A 123 19.07 1.79 36.01
CA PHE A 123 18.24 0.70 35.50
C PHE A 123 16.74 0.99 35.59
N ALA A 124 16.29 1.88 36.49
CA ALA A 124 14.93 2.39 36.47
C ALA A 124 14.69 3.25 35.22
N ASN A 125 15.58 4.21 34.98
CA ASN A 125 15.50 5.09 33.81
C ASN A 125 15.56 4.34 32.49
N GLU A 126 16.40 3.30 32.36
CA GLU A 126 16.43 2.49 31.13
C GLU A 126 15.12 1.69 30.91
N ARG A 127 14.45 1.23 31.99
CA ARG A 127 13.12 0.60 31.85
C ARG A 127 12.08 1.59 31.35
N ASP A 128 12.09 2.81 31.88
CA ASP A 128 11.15 3.85 31.46
C ASP A 128 11.39 4.27 30.01
N LYS A 129 12.64 4.51 29.61
CA LYS A 129 12.99 4.78 28.20
C LYS A 129 12.55 3.66 27.26
N ARG A 130 12.71 2.39 27.67
CA ARG A 130 12.25 1.23 26.88
C ARG A 130 10.73 1.28 26.70
N LYS A 131 10.00 1.58 27.78
CA LYS A 131 8.55 1.68 27.75
C LYS A 131 8.08 2.83 26.85
N ASP A 132 8.73 3.98 26.93
CA ASP A 132 8.42 5.14 26.10
C ASP A 132 8.68 4.84 24.62
N PHE A 133 9.82 4.22 24.30
CA PHE A 133 10.13 3.77 22.95
C PHE A 133 9.08 2.80 22.37
N GLU A 134 8.68 1.76 23.13
CA GLU A 134 7.66 0.82 22.64
C GLU A 134 6.28 1.48 22.50
N SER A 135 5.98 2.47 23.33
CA SER A 135 4.77 3.28 23.22
C SER A 135 4.76 4.08 21.90
N GLU A 136 5.87 4.74 21.58
CA GLU A 136 6.05 5.50 20.35
C GLU A 136 5.94 4.60 19.11
N VAL A 137 6.63 3.47 19.10
CA VAL A 137 6.54 2.48 18.00
C VAL A 137 5.09 2.01 17.81
N LYS A 138 4.37 1.75 18.91
CA LYS A 138 2.95 1.37 18.84
C LYS A 138 2.07 2.49 18.30
N ALA A 139 2.31 3.74 18.70
CA ALA A 139 1.59 4.90 18.19
C ALA A 139 1.81 5.06 16.69
N GLN A 140 3.06 4.99 16.22
CA GLN A 140 3.41 5.07 14.80
C GLN A 140 2.80 3.92 13.98
N SER A 141 2.77 2.69 14.51
CA SER A 141 2.08 1.58 13.84
C SER A 141 0.57 1.81 13.73
N LYS A 142 -0.06 2.38 14.76
CA LYS A 142 -1.50 2.72 14.73
C LYS A 142 -1.81 3.83 13.73
N GLU A 143 -0.95 4.83 13.66
CA GLU A 143 -1.05 5.92 12.68
C GLU A 143 -0.91 5.39 11.26
N PHE A 144 0.11 4.56 11.01
CA PHE A 144 0.30 3.89 9.72
C PHE A 144 -0.91 3.04 9.32
N ASP A 145 -1.47 2.25 10.22
CA ASP A 145 -2.65 1.44 9.92
C ASP A 145 -3.89 2.29 9.65
N SER A 146 -4.07 3.40 10.37
CA SER A 146 -5.16 4.36 10.12
C SER A 146 -5.03 4.98 8.72
N TYR A 147 -3.83 5.46 8.40
CA TYR A 147 -3.49 5.98 7.08
C TYR A 147 -3.77 4.94 5.98
N MET A 148 -3.28 3.71 6.12
CA MET A 148 -3.49 2.66 5.11
C MET A 148 -4.98 2.32 4.93
N ARG A 149 -5.80 2.36 5.98
CA ARG A 149 -7.25 2.16 5.88
C ARG A 149 -7.92 3.29 5.12
N GLU A 150 -7.54 4.52 5.38
CA GLU A 150 -8.07 5.68 4.67
C GLU A 150 -7.72 5.61 3.18
N ARG A 151 -6.45 5.31 2.85
CA ARG A 151 -5.99 5.15 1.47
C ARG A 151 -6.75 4.03 0.75
N ASP A 152 -7.00 2.91 1.42
CA ASP A 152 -7.77 1.81 0.83
C ASP A 152 -9.24 2.20 0.58
N ARG A 153 -9.85 3.01 1.46
CA ARG A 153 -11.20 3.56 1.23
C ARG A 153 -11.22 4.47 0.02
N GLU A 154 -10.29 5.42 -0.08
CA GLU A 154 -10.18 6.34 -1.22
C GLU A 154 -9.98 5.57 -2.53
N PHE A 155 -9.07 4.59 -2.52
CA PHE A 155 -8.86 3.73 -3.68
C PHE A 155 -10.15 2.99 -4.08
N ASN A 156 -10.86 2.37 -3.13
CA ASN A 156 -12.08 1.63 -3.43
C ASN A 156 -13.19 2.53 -3.98
N GLU A 157 -13.30 3.77 -3.49
CA GLU A 157 -14.26 4.74 -4.02
C GLU A 157 -13.92 5.12 -5.47
N GLN A 158 -12.68 5.52 -5.74
CA GLN A 158 -12.23 5.85 -7.09
C GLN A 158 -12.29 4.66 -8.04
N HIS A 159 -12.00 3.45 -7.55
CA HIS A 159 -12.06 2.22 -8.32
C HIS A 159 -13.49 1.88 -8.77
N ARG A 160 -14.50 2.14 -7.93
CA ARG A 160 -15.91 1.99 -8.32
C ARG A 160 -16.27 2.95 -9.46
N GLN A 161 -15.85 4.21 -9.37
CA GLN A 161 -16.07 5.20 -10.42
C GLN A 161 -15.33 4.82 -11.71
N TYR A 162 -14.10 4.33 -11.59
CA TYR A 162 -13.32 3.82 -12.70
C TYR A 162 -13.99 2.62 -13.38
N TYR A 163 -14.46 1.64 -12.60
CA TYR A 163 -15.16 0.47 -13.10
C TYR A 163 -16.41 0.85 -13.89
N LYS A 164 -17.22 1.79 -13.37
CA LYS A 164 -18.40 2.29 -14.07
C LYS A 164 -18.03 2.89 -15.44
N ARG A 165 -17.06 3.81 -15.47
CA ARG A 165 -16.56 4.42 -16.72
C ARG A 165 -16.04 3.38 -17.71
N TRP A 166 -15.35 2.35 -17.21
CA TRP A 166 -14.83 1.26 -18.03
C TRP A 166 -15.94 0.39 -18.63
N SER A 167 -16.94 0.03 -17.82
CA SER A 167 -18.11 -0.72 -18.27
C SER A 167 -18.90 0.05 -19.32
N ASP A 168 -19.12 1.35 -19.12
CA ASP A 168 -19.84 2.21 -20.06
C ASP A 168 -19.09 2.29 -21.40
N GLN A 169 -17.77 2.45 -21.37
CA GLN A 169 -16.94 2.47 -22.58
C GLN A 169 -16.96 1.13 -23.33
N GLU A 170 -16.90 -0.01 -22.62
CA GLU A 170 -16.99 -1.32 -23.27
C GLU A 170 -18.37 -1.58 -23.87
N LYS A 171 -19.44 -1.12 -23.21
CA LYS A 171 -20.81 -1.17 -23.76
C LYS A 171 -20.90 -0.34 -25.04
N GLN A 172 -20.41 0.90 -25.04
CA GLN A 172 -20.37 1.76 -26.23
C GLN A 172 -19.59 1.11 -27.38
N LYS A 173 -18.38 0.59 -27.12
CA LYS A 173 -17.60 -0.14 -28.14
C LYS A 173 -18.35 -1.36 -28.69
N ARG A 174 -19.10 -2.09 -27.86
CA ARG A 174 -19.89 -3.24 -28.30
C ARG A 174 -21.08 -2.80 -29.17
N GLU A 175 -21.76 -1.73 -28.80
CA GLU A 175 -22.86 -1.15 -29.58
C GLU A 175 -22.36 -0.62 -30.92
N GLU A 176 -21.23 0.11 -30.95
CA GLU A 176 -20.58 0.55 -32.19
C GLU A 176 -20.16 -0.63 -33.09
N LYS A 177 -19.57 -1.68 -32.52
CA LYS A 177 -19.23 -2.89 -33.28
C LYS A 177 -20.48 -3.55 -33.86
N ARG A 178 -21.57 -3.65 -33.09
CA ARG A 178 -22.85 -4.23 -33.54
C ARG A 178 -23.52 -3.35 -34.60
N ALA A 179 -23.45 -2.02 -34.48
CA ALA A 179 -23.95 -1.08 -35.47
C ALA A 179 -23.16 -1.19 -36.78
N LYS A 180 -21.81 -1.25 -36.70
CA LYS A 180 -20.93 -1.46 -37.86
C LYS A 180 -21.20 -2.80 -38.56
N GLN A 181 -21.38 -3.87 -37.80
CA GLN A 181 -21.78 -5.17 -38.35
C GLN A 181 -23.14 -5.10 -39.05
N LYS A 182 -24.16 -4.50 -38.43
CA LYS A 182 -25.48 -4.31 -39.04
C LYS A 182 -25.45 -3.46 -40.31
N SER A 183 -24.62 -2.41 -40.36
CA SER A 183 -24.43 -1.61 -41.58
C SER A 183 -23.67 -2.35 -42.68
N GLN A 184 -22.82 -3.33 -42.34
CA GLN A 184 -22.16 -4.21 -43.31
C GLN A 184 -23.03 -5.41 -43.75
N THR A 185 -24.07 -5.76 -42.99
CA THR A 185 -24.97 -6.90 -43.27
C THR A 185 -26.37 -6.50 -43.74
N SER A 186 -26.59 -5.23 -44.10
CA SER A 186 -27.81 -4.82 -44.82
C SER A 186 -27.60 -4.96 -46.34
N PRO A 187 -28.63 -5.39 -47.09
CA PRO A 187 -28.48 -6.44 -48.10
C PRO A 187 -28.05 -5.89 -49.46
N SER A 188 -26.87 -6.30 -49.92
CA SER A 188 -26.60 -6.35 -51.35
C SER A 188 -27.16 -7.69 -51.86
N GLN A 189 -28.14 -7.60 -52.76
CA GLN A 189 -28.81 -8.68 -53.49
C GLN A 189 -29.93 -9.42 -52.74
N ALA A 190 -31.14 -8.86 -52.82
CA ALA A 190 -32.30 -9.72 -53.03
C ALA A 190 -32.10 -10.44 -54.37
N PRO A 191 -32.11 -11.79 -54.42
CA PRO A 191 -32.23 -12.49 -55.70
C PRO A 191 -33.59 -12.13 -56.30
N GLU A 192 -33.59 -11.55 -57.49
CA GLU A 192 -34.80 -11.33 -58.29
C GLU A 192 -35.53 -12.67 -58.42
N GLY A 193 -36.69 -12.83 -57.75
CA GLY A 193 -37.55 -14.00 -57.91
C GLY A 193 -38.10 -14.66 -56.63
N VAL A 194 -37.89 -14.13 -55.43
CA VAL A 194 -38.50 -14.71 -54.22
C VAL A 194 -39.93 -14.18 -54.05
N ASP A 195 -40.89 -15.10 -54.12
CA ASP A 195 -42.32 -14.86 -53.97
C ASP A 195 -42.64 -14.19 -52.60
N PRO A 196 -43.32 -13.03 -52.57
CA PRO A 196 -43.66 -12.33 -51.33
C PRO A 196 -44.49 -13.17 -50.33
N GLN A 197 -45.12 -14.27 -50.78
CA GLN A 197 -45.82 -15.21 -49.89
C GLN A 197 -44.85 -15.99 -48.98
N PHE A 198 -43.67 -16.36 -49.49
CA PHE A 198 -42.69 -17.18 -48.75
C PHE A 198 -42.05 -16.43 -47.56
N LEU A 199 -41.91 -15.10 -47.68
CA LEU A 199 -41.40 -14.25 -46.59
C LEU A 199 -42.40 -14.11 -45.43
N LYS A 200 -43.71 -14.11 -45.71
CA LYS A 200 -44.74 -14.11 -44.67
C LYS A 200 -44.79 -15.42 -43.90
N ASP A 201 -44.69 -16.55 -44.60
CA ASP A 201 -44.70 -17.88 -43.97
C ASP A 201 -43.47 -18.11 -43.07
N PHE A 202 -42.33 -17.51 -43.41
CA PHE A 202 -41.11 -17.60 -42.61
C PHE A 202 -41.15 -16.73 -41.35
N GLU A 203 -41.77 -15.54 -41.40
CA GLU A 203 -42.01 -14.70 -40.22
C GLU A 203 -43.03 -15.33 -39.26
N GLU A 204 -44.05 -16.02 -39.77
CA GLU A 204 -45.03 -16.73 -38.92
C GLU A 204 -44.43 -17.97 -38.22
N MET A 205 -43.46 -18.66 -38.83
CA MET A 205 -42.74 -19.77 -38.18
C MET A 205 -41.79 -19.35 -37.05
N GLY A 206 -41.43 -18.06 -36.95
CA GLY A 206 -40.59 -17.55 -35.86
C GLY A 206 -41.34 -17.29 -34.54
N ASN A 207 -42.68 -17.38 -34.55
CA ASN A 207 -43.53 -16.98 -33.43
C ASN A 207 -44.10 -18.17 -32.63
N VAL A 208 -43.41 -19.31 -32.64
CA VAL A 208 -43.80 -20.47 -31.82
C VAL A 208 -43.32 -20.27 -30.38
N PRO A 209 -44.21 -20.24 -29.36
CA PRO A 209 -43.80 -20.09 -27.97
C PRO A 209 -42.94 -21.29 -27.55
N GLY A 210 -41.70 -21.02 -27.15
CA GLY A 210 -40.76 -22.04 -26.72
C GLY A 210 -41.31 -22.85 -25.55
N THR A 211 -41.58 -24.14 -25.78
CA THR A 211 -41.92 -25.10 -24.74
C THR A 211 -40.69 -25.29 -23.83
N LYS A 212 -40.86 -24.99 -22.53
CA LYS A 212 -39.83 -25.26 -21.52
C LYS A 212 -39.61 -26.77 -21.41
N LEU A 213 -38.41 -27.23 -21.74
CA LEU A 213 -37.94 -28.58 -21.43
C LEU A 213 -37.99 -28.79 -19.91
N ALA A 214 -38.72 -29.81 -19.47
CA ALA A 214 -38.84 -30.18 -18.06
C ALA A 214 -37.49 -30.69 -17.51
N PRO A 215 -37.18 -30.45 -16.22
CA PRO A 215 -35.98 -30.99 -15.60
C PRO A 215 -36.10 -32.53 -15.49
N GLY A 216 -35.11 -33.22 -16.05
CA GLY A 216 -35.00 -34.68 -15.98
C GLY A 216 -34.91 -35.16 -14.53
N LYS A 217 -35.81 -36.07 -14.16
CA LYS A 217 -35.75 -36.83 -12.91
C LYS A 217 -34.50 -37.72 -12.96
N THR A 218 -33.58 -37.53 -12.02
CA THR A 218 -32.58 -38.53 -11.67
C THR A 218 -33.27 -39.59 -10.82
N GLU A 219 -33.45 -40.79 -11.36
CA GLU A 219 -33.86 -41.96 -10.59
C GLU A 219 -32.65 -42.58 -9.89
N ASP A 220 -32.82 -42.84 -8.61
CA ASP A 220 -31.93 -43.58 -7.72
C ASP A 220 -31.69 -45.01 -8.21
N LYS A 221 -30.43 -45.47 -8.17
CA LYS A 221 -30.03 -46.83 -7.80
C LYS A 221 -28.65 -46.83 -7.15
#